data_AF-A0A559GNH6-F1
#
_entry.id   AF-A0A559GNH6-F1
#
_cell.length_a   1.000
_cell.length_b   1.000
_cell.length_c   1.000
_cell.angle_alpha   90.00
_cell.angle_beta   90.00
_cell.angle_gamma   90.00
#
_symmetry.space_group_name_H-M   'P 1'
#
loop_
_entity.id
_entity.type
_entity.pdbx_description
1 polymer ?
#
loop_
_entity_poly.entity_id
_entity_poly.type
_entity_poly.pdbx_seq_one_letter_code
_entity_poly.pdbx_strand_id
1 'polypeptide(L)'
;DMYESTMSRDFYLSTFDALKKSPYFDESKMLLTGKKACYVLDIVDETYLMFSRHYNENIQKVASLEDITDEIFKFTTNFTEETIEVGEAWVNENVPGVKAMTTGFESIDIVLDYVDKGVAVVELSKKLGLTMDQVMAFGDNLNDLHMMQVVGHPIAPENARPEILELAETV
;
A
#
# COMPACT_ATOMS: atom_id res chain seq x y z
N ASP A 1 2.82 21.96 -5.55
CA ASP A 1 2.04 20.71 -5.66
C ASP A 1 2.93 19.51 -5.92
N MET A 2 3.04 18.65 -4.92
CA MET A 2 3.55 17.28 -5.08
C MET A 2 2.41 16.43 -5.64
N TYR A 3 2.70 15.47 -6.51
CA TYR A 3 1.66 14.62 -7.11
C TYR A 3 1.08 13.73 -6.01
N GLU A 4 -0.23 13.73 -5.84
CA GLU A 4 -0.95 12.83 -4.94
C GLU A 4 -2.11 12.18 -5.68
N SER A 5 -2.44 10.94 -5.33
CA SER A 5 -3.56 10.20 -5.92
C SER A 5 -4.37 9.60 -4.78
N THR A 6 -5.66 9.94 -4.73
CA THR A 6 -6.58 9.54 -3.67
C THR A 6 -7.75 8.78 -4.27
N MET A 7 -8.23 7.77 -3.56
CA MET A 7 -9.47 7.06 -3.87
C MET A 7 -10.66 8.01 -3.65
N SER A 8 -11.51 8.16 -4.67
CA SER A 8 -12.78 8.85 -4.50
C SER A 8 -13.66 8.09 -3.52
N ARG A 9 -14.64 8.78 -2.93
CA ARG A 9 -15.60 8.17 -2.00
C ARG A 9 -16.30 6.95 -2.60
N ASP A 10 -16.86 7.11 -3.79
CA ASP A 10 -17.54 6.02 -4.49
C ASP A 10 -16.58 4.87 -4.79
N PHE A 11 -15.33 5.18 -5.12
CA PHE A 11 -14.32 4.16 -5.41
C PHE A 11 -14.00 3.33 -4.16
N TYR A 12 -13.56 3.95 -3.06
CA TYR A 12 -13.18 3.17 -1.87
C TYR A 12 -14.37 2.41 -1.28
N LEU A 13 -15.59 2.96 -1.34
CA LEU A 13 -16.79 2.22 -0.90
C LEU A 13 -17.05 0.99 -1.80
N SER A 14 -16.92 1.14 -3.12
CA SER A 14 -17.06 0.01 -4.04
C SER A 14 -15.95 -1.04 -3.90
N THR A 15 -14.72 -0.60 -3.59
CA THR A 15 -13.59 -1.47 -3.25
C THR A 15 -13.90 -2.27 -1.99
N PHE A 16 -14.40 -1.61 -0.94
CA PHE A 16 -14.80 -2.27 0.30
C PHE A 16 -15.91 -3.31 0.07
N ASP A 17 -16.92 -3.00 -0.74
CA ASP A 17 -17.95 -3.96 -1.13
C ASP A 17 -17.43 -5.14 -1.95
N ALA A 18 -16.39 -4.93 -2.77
CA ALA A 18 -15.72 -6.01 -3.49
C ALA A 18 -14.91 -6.89 -2.53
N LEU A 19 -14.16 -6.30 -1.59
CA LEU A 19 -13.34 -7.03 -0.61
C LEU A 19 -14.17 -7.97 0.25
N LYS A 20 -15.37 -7.58 0.66
CA LYS A 20 -16.32 -8.46 1.41
C LYS A 20 -16.71 -9.74 0.68
N LYS A 21 -16.45 -9.87 -0.62
CA LYS A 21 -16.69 -11.10 -1.40
C LYS A 21 -15.52 -12.08 -1.33
N SER A 22 -14.36 -11.65 -0.84
CA SER A 22 -13.20 -12.51 -0.65
C SER A 22 -13.44 -13.45 0.52
N PRO A 23 -13.17 -14.77 0.39
CA PRO A 23 -13.21 -15.69 1.53
C PRO A 23 -12.06 -15.46 2.52
N TYR A 24 -11.07 -14.63 2.15
CA TYR A 24 -9.87 -14.36 2.94
C TYR A 24 -9.91 -13.01 3.67
N PHE A 25 -10.85 -12.13 3.30
CA PHE A 25 -10.93 -10.79 3.87
C PHE A 25 -11.63 -10.81 5.23
N ASP A 26 -11.00 -10.19 6.21
CA ASP A 26 -11.55 -9.98 7.55
C ASP A 26 -11.81 -8.48 7.75
N GLU A 27 -13.09 -8.11 7.76
CA GLU A 27 -13.54 -6.73 7.92
C GLU A 27 -13.05 -6.08 9.23
N SER A 28 -12.80 -6.88 10.27
CA SER A 28 -12.28 -6.41 11.55
C SER A 28 -10.76 -6.14 11.53
N LYS A 29 -10.04 -6.55 10.49
CA LYS A 29 -8.57 -6.42 10.38
C LYS A 29 -8.15 -5.54 9.21
N MET A 30 -8.84 -4.41 9.08
CA MET A 30 -8.64 -3.45 8.01
C MET A 30 -8.51 -2.02 8.54
N LEU A 31 -7.68 -1.24 7.87
CA LEU A 31 -7.46 0.18 8.11
C LEU A 31 -7.45 0.94 6.77
N LEU A 32 -8.04 2.14 6.74
CA LEU A 32 -7.90 3.08 5.63
C LEU A 32 -6.92 4.18 6.04
N THR A 33 -5.93 4.46 5.19
CA THR A 33 -5.03 5.60 5.39
C THR A 33 -5.59 6.81 4.66
N GLY A 34 -5.96 7.84 5.40
CA GLY A 34 -6.38 9.13 4.87
C GLY A 34 -5.33 10.22 5.05
N LYS A 35 -5.61 11.39 4.50
CA LYS A 35 -4.76 12.58 4.58
C LYS A 35 -4.72 13.22 5.96
N LYS A 36 -5.79 13.08 6.75
CA LYS A 36 -5.93 13.65 8.10
C LYS A 36 -5.69 12.60 9.19
N ALA A 37 -6.10 11.36 8.95
CA ALA A 37 -6.11 10.31 9.96
C ALA A 37 -6.07 8.92 9.31
N CYS A 38 -5.89 7.89 10.14
CA CYS A 38 -6.20 6.52 9.76
C CYS A 38 -7.58 6.13 10.31
N TYR A 39 -8.30 5.28 9.60
CA TYR A 39 -9.68 4.92 9.94
C TYR A 39 -9.85 3.41 10.02
N VAL A 40 -10.48 2.94 11.10
CA VAL A 40 -10.88 1.55 11.29
C VAL A 40 -12.37 1.51 11.63
N LEU A 41 -13.04 0.40 11.33
CA LEU A 41 -14.44 0.23 11.73
C LEU A 41 -14.56 0.00 13.25
N ASP A 42 -15.72 0.29 13.83
CA ASP A 42 -15.98 0.04 15.26
C ASP A 42 -15.80 -1.44 15.65
N ILE A 43 -15.99 -2.36 14.69
CA ILE A 43 -15.82 -3.80 14.86
C ILE A 43 -14.35 -4.27 14.83
N VAL A 44 -13.40 -3.34 14.71
CA VAL A 44 -11.97 -3.66 14.58
C VAL A 44 -11.50 -4.64 15.67
N ASP A 45 -10.73 -5.63 15.27
CA ASP A 45 -10.05 -6.53 16.20
C ASP A 45 -9.04 -5.74 17.03
N GLU A 46 -9.11 -5.86 18.36
CA GLU A 46 -8.28 -5.04 19.25
C GLU A 46 -6.79 -5.40 19.18
N THR A 47 -6.45 -6.65 18.79
CA THR A 47 -5.05 -7.05 18.59
C THR A 47 -4.49 -6.41 17.33
N TYR A 48 -5.26 -6.43 16.24
CA TYR A 48 -4.94 -5.70 15.02
C TYR A 48 -4.80 -4.21 15.29
N LEU A 49 -5.76 -3.59 15.97
CA LEU A 49 -5.71 -2.16 16.29
C LEU A 49 -4.47 -1.81 17.13
N MET A 50 -4.14 -2.62 18.14
CA MET A 50 -2.93 -2.43 18.94
C MET A 50 -1.68 -2.49 18.07
N PHE A 51 -1.60 -3.47 17.16
CA PHE A 51 -0.47 -3.59 16.22
C PHE A 51 -0.40 -2.38 15.27
N SER A 52 -1.52 -1.98 14.67
CA SER A 52 -1.59 -0.84 13.75
C SER A 52 -1.12 0.47 14.37
N ARG A 53 -1.30 0.66 15.68
CA ARG A 53 -0.82 1.86 16.43
C ARG A 53 0.71 1.99 16.48
N HIS A 54 1.47 0.92 16.19
CA HIS A 54 2.93 1.01 16.09
C HIS A 54 3.40 1.69 14.80
N TYR A 55 2.56 1.68 13.76
CA TYR A 55 2.91 2.15 12.41
C TYR A 55 2.08 3.34 11.94
N ASN A 56 0.91 3.55 12.55
CA ASN A 56 -0.04 4.57 12.15
C ASN A 56 -0.39 5.48 13.33
N GLU A 57 -0.30 6.79 13.09
CA GLU A 57 -0.75 7.81 14.04
C GLU A 57 -2.21 8.20 13.77
N ASN A 58 -2.87 8.78 14.78
CA ASN A 58 -4.23 9.33 14.66
C ASN A 58 -5.26 8.32 14.09
N ILE A 59 -5.32 7.10 14.65
CA ILE A 59 -6.34 6.11 14.26
C ILE A 59 -7.68 6.45 14.90
N GLN A 60 -8.71 6.62 14.06
CA GLN A 60 -10.09 6.93 14.44
C GLN A 60 -10.99 5.73 14.14
N LYS A 61 -11.87 5.38 15.09
CA LYS A 61 -12.94 4.41 14.83
C LYS A 61 -14.11 5.12 14.16
N VAL A 62 -14.72 4.47 13.17
CA VAL A 62 -15.93 4.93 12.48
C VAL A 62 -16.97 3.81 12.46
N ALA A 63 -18.26 4.18 12.56
CA ALA A 63 -19.35 3.22 12.48
C ALA A 63 -19.54 2.69 11.04
N SER A 64 -19.29 3.56 10.05
CA SER A 64 -19.30 3.23 8.63
C SER A 64 -18.16 3.94 7.90
N LEU A 65 -17.63 3.32 6.84
CA LEU A 65 -16.69 4.00 5.93
C LEU A 65 -17.35 5.18 5.19
N GLU A 66 -18.68 5.23 5.14
CA GLU A 66 -19.43 6.37 4.63
C GLU A 66 -19.31 7.61 5.54
N ASP A 67 -18.96 7.45 6.81
CA ASP A 67 -18.83 8.59 7.73
C ASP A 67 -17.49 9.34 7.52
N ILE A 68 -16.60 8.79 6.70
CA ILE A 68 -15.30 9.38 6.40
C ILE A 68 -15.48 10.56 5.43
N THR A 69 -14.96 11.73 5.85
CA THR A 69 -14.92 12.97 5.05
C THR A 69 -13.49 13.37 4.71
N ASP A 70 -12.60 12.39 4.56
CA ASP A 70 -11.19 12.54 4.28
C ASP A 70 -10.84 12.03 2.87
N GLU A 71 -9.68 12.45 2.38
CA GLU A 71 -9.12 11.92 1.14
C GLU A 71 -8.35 10.65 1.47
N ILE A 72 -8.76 9.52 0.90
CA ILE A 72 -8.21 8.19 1.22
C ILE A 72 -7.14 7.81 0.21
N PHE A 73 -5.99 7.31 0.67
CA PHE A 73 -4.89 6.85 -0.17
C PHE A 73 -4.93 5.35 -0.43
N LYS A 74 -5.23 4.56 0.61
CA LYS A 74 -5.11 3.10 0.55
C LYS A 74 -5.96 2.40 1.61
N PHE A 75 -6.15 1.10 1.38
CA PHE A 75 -6.51 0.14 2.42
C PHE A 75 -5.27 -0.64 2.85
N THR A 76 -5.21 -1.02 4.11
CA THR A 76 -4.27 -2.01 4.64
C THR A 76 -5.10 -3.07 5.34
N THR A 77 -4.93 -4.33 4.94
CA THR A 77 -5.67 -5.47 5.52
C THR A 77 -4.69 -6.56 5.93
N ASN A 78 -4.95 -7.19 7.09
CA ASN A 78 -4.15 -8.33 7.53
C ASN A 78 -4.77 -9.65 7.09
N PHE A 79 -3.89 -10.57 6.70
CA PHE A 79 -4.21 -11.96 6.40
C PHE A 79 -3.46 -12.84 7.40
N THR A 80 -3.71 -14.15 7.36
CA THR A 80 -2.81 -15.10 8.04
C THR A 80 -1.62 -15.39 7.13
N GLU A 81 -0.51 -15.87 7.69
CA GLU A 81 0.63 -16.40 6.91
C GLU A 81 0.19 -17.39 5.81
N GLU A 82 -0.80 -18.24 6.11
CA GLU A 82 -1.35 -19.22 5.16
C GLU A 82 -2.20 -18.61 4.04
N THR A 83 -2.81 -17.44 4.27
CA THR A 83 -3.80 -16.84 3.36
C THR A 83 -3.32 -15.59 2.64
N ILE A 84 -2.16 -15.04 3.00
CA ILE A 84 -1.69 -13.76 2.44
C ILE A 84 -1.47 -13.82 0.93
N GLU A 85 -0.79 -14.85 0.42
CA GLU A 85 -0.50 -14.96 -1.02
C GLU A 85 -1.78 -15.15 -1.84
N VAL A 86 -2.67 -16.02 -1.38
CA VAL A 86 -3.95 -16.28 -2.06
C VAL A 86 -4.94 -15.12 -1.91
N GLY A 87 -4.88 -14.39 -0.79
CA GLY A 87 -5.63 -13.17 -0.55
C GLY A 87 -5.18 -12.03 -1.46
N GLU A 88 -3.86 -11.83 -1.59
CA GLU A 88 -3.28 -10.87 -2.52
C GLU A 88 -3.72 -11.14 -3.96
N ALA A 89 -3.55 -12.38 -4.41
CA ALA A 89 -3.93 -12.80 -5.75
C ALA A 89 -5.43 -12.60 -5.99
N TRP A 90 -6.27 -12.97 -5.02
CA TRP A 90 -7.72 -12.78 -5.13
C TRP A 90 -8.07 -11.31 -5.31
N VAL A 91 -7.47 -10.39 -4.54
CA VAL A 91 -7.75 -8.95 -4.67
C VAL A 91 -7.34 -8.44 -6.05
N ASN A 92 -6.12 -8.77 -6.50
CA ASN A 92 -5.62 -8.36 -7.81
C ASN A 92 -6.45 -8.92 -8.98
N GLU A 93 -7.07 -10.10 -8.83
CA GLU A 93 -7.93 -10.70 -9.86
C GLU A 93 -9.38 -10.19 -9.85
N ASN A 94 -9.93 -9.85 -8.68
CA ASN A 94 -11.37 -9.66 -8.50
C ASN A 94 -11.79 -8.23 -8.15
N VAL A 95 -10.85 -7.35 -7.80
CA VAL A 95 -11.14 -5.95 -7.44
C VAL A 95 -10.62 -5.03 -8.55
N PRO A 96 -11.49 -4.43 -9.38
CA PRO A 96 -11.06 -3.57 -10.48
C PRO A 96 -10.42 -2.26 -9.99
N GLY A 97 -9.39 -1.80 -10.70
CA GLY A 97 -8.78 -0.47 -10.49
C GLY A 97 -7.85 -0.39 -9.28
N VAL A 98 -7.52 -1.52 -8.65
CA VAL A 98 -6.58 -1.57 -7.54
C VAL A 98 -5.37 -2.45 -7.85
N LYS A 99 -4.31 -2.21 -7.10
CA LYS A 99 -3.14 -3.10 -6.99
C LYS A 99 -2.95 -3.45 -5.51
N ALA A 100 -2.98 -4.74 -5.20
CA ALA A 100 -2.70 -5.30 -3.89
C ALA A 100 -1.26 -5.81 -3.84
N MET A 101 -0.55 -5.49 -2.75
CA MET A 101 0.86 -5.87 -2.57
C MET A 101 1.11 -6.21 -1.11
N THR A 102 1.74 -7.36 -0.85
CA THR A 102 2.22 -7.72 0.48
C THR A 102 3.23 -6.70 0.98
N THR A 103 2.91 -6.08 2.10
CA THR A 103 3.80 -5.26 2.91
C THR A 103 4.09 -6.08 4.16
N GLY A 104 5.34 -6.29 4.57
CA GLY A 104 5.69 -7.28 5.60
C GLY A 104 4.81 -7.28 6.87
N PHE A 105 4.91 -8.33 7.69
CA PHE A 105 4.04 -8.55 8.87
C PHE A 105 2.58 -8.91 8.55
N GLU A 106 2.41 -9.88 7.64
CA GLU A 106 1.09 -10.46 7.32
C GLU A 106 0.06 -9.45 6.80
N SER A 107 0.50 -8.36 6.18
CA SER A 107 -0.35 -7.28 5.70
C SER A 107 -0.28 -7.10 4.18
N ILE A 108 -1.37 -6.60 3.61
CA ILE A 108 -1.43 -6.21 2.20
C ILE A 108 -1.90 -4.77 2.15
N ASP A 109 -1.16 -3.95 1.40
CA ASP A 109 -1.60 -2.64 0.96
C ASP A 109 -2.36 -2.75 -0.35
N ILE A 110 -3.53 -2.12 -0.41
CA ILE A 110 -4.37 -2.02 -1.60
C ILE A 110 -4.43 -0.55 -1.99
N VAL A 111 -3.82 -0.23 -3.13
CA VAL A 111 -3.71 1.13 -3.70
C VAL A 111 -4.40 1.20 -5.05
N LEU A 112 -4.56 2.40 -5.60
CA LEU A 112 -4.97 2.57 -7.00
C LEU A 112 -3.95 1.92 -7.94
N ASP A 113 -4.41 1.24 -8.99
CA ASP A 113 -3.56 0.43 -9.88
C ASP A 113 -2.48 1.23 -10.63
N TYR A 114 -2.71 2.54 -10.83
CA TYR A 114 -1.77 3.47 -11.45
C TYR A 114 -0.80 4.14 -10.46
N VAL A 115 -0.90 3.86 -9.15
CA VAL A 115 0.04 4.38 -8.14
C VAL A 115 1.31 3.55 -8.15
N ASP A 116 2.44 4.23 -8.39
CA ASP A 116 3.73 3.59 -8.61
C ASP A 116 4.88 4.47 -8.07
N LYS A 117 5.77 3.87 -7.26
CA LYS A 117 6.92 4.56 -6.64
C LYS A 117 7.94 5.07 -7.66
N GLY A 118 8.13 4.36 -8.78
CA GLY A 118 8.99 4.78 -9.89
C GLY A 118 8.47 6.03 -10.58
N VAL A 119 7.15 6.12 -10.80
CA VAL A 119 6.54 7.35 -11.32
C VAL A 119 6.74 8.51 -10.33
N ALA A 120 6.53 8.26 -9.04
CA ALA A 120 6.70 9.26 -8.00
C ALA A 120 8.15 9.80 -7.92
N VAL A 121 9.17 8.92 -7.97
CA VAL A 121 10.57 9.34 -7.87
C VAL A 121 11.02 10.13 -9.11
N VAL A 122 10.54 9.75 -10.30
CA VAL A 122 10.81 10.47 -11.55
C VAL A 122 10.22 11.89 -11.50
N GLU A 123 8.96 12.01 -11.10
CA GLU A 123 8.30 13.32 -11.00
C GLU A 123 8.89 14.21 -9.91
N LEU A 124 9.27 13.64 -8.76
CA LEU A 124 9.96 14.37 -7.70
C LEU A 124 11.32 14.90 -8.18
N SER A 125 12.11 14.06 -8.85
CA SER A 125 13.44 14.44 -9.32
C SER A 125 13.40 15.54 -10.37
N LYS A 126 12.42 15.51 -11.29
CA LYS A 126 12.17 16.60 -12.24
C LYS A 126 11.94 17.93 -11.53
N LYS A 127 11.13 17.94 -10.46
CA LYS A 127 10.85 19.14 -9.66
C LYS A 127 12.07 19.67 -8.92
N LEU A 128 12.96 18.77 -8.51
CA LEU A 128 14.22 19.10 -7.85
C LEU A 128 15.36 19.45 -8.82
N GLY A 129 15.15 19.29 -10.14
CA GLY A 129 16.18 19.52 -11.15
C GLY A 129 17.28 18.46 -11.14
N LEU A 130 16.97 17.24 -10.69
CA LEU A 130 17.90 16.11 -10.59
C LEU A 130 17.73 15.16 -11.79
N THR A 131 18.84 14.63 -12.28
CA THR A 131 18.82 13.45 -13.16
C THR A 131 18.76 12.17 -12.34
N MET A 132 18.30 11.06 -12.92
CA MET A 132 18.24 9.78 -12.20
C MET A 132 19.61 9.29 -11.73
N ASP A 133 20.69 9.61 -12.45
CA ASP A 133 22.08 9.34 -12.04
C ASP A 133 22.49 10.02 -10.72
N GLN A 134 21.67 10.94 -10.21
CA GLN A 134 21.88 11.59 -8.91
C GLN A 134 20.96 11.04 -7.81
N VAL A 135 20.16 10.03 -8.13
CA VAL A 135 19.13 9.47 -7.25
C VAL A 135 19.51 8.06 -6.84
N MET A 136 19.46 7.83 -5.53
CA MET A 136 19.61 6.53 -4.91
C MET A 136 18.27 6.11 -4.30
N ALA A 137 17.89 4.84 -4.46
CA ALA A 137 16.74 4.28 -3.80
C ALA A 137 17.09 2.93 -3.16
N PHE A 138 16.40 2.65 -2.05
CA PHE A 138 16.46 1.38 -1.35
C PHE A 138 15.14 0.66 -1.59
N GLY A 139 15.20 -0.62 -1.98
CA GLY A 139 14.01 -1.43 -2.22
C GLY A 139 14.27 -2.89 -1.93
N ASP A 140 13.22 -3.59 -1.49
CA ASP A 140 13.32 -5.01 -1.10
C ASP A 140 12.20 -5.87 -1.69
N ASN A 141 11.13 -5.27 -2.22
CA ASN A 141 9.94 -5.97 -2.66
C ASN A 141 9.41 -5.46 -4.02
N LEU A 142 8.42 -6.14 -4.60
CA LEU A 142 7.93 -5.87 -5.96
C LEU A 142 7.25 -4.50 -6.12
N ASN A 143 6.82 -3.87 -5.02
CA ASN A 143 6.34 -2.49 -5.04
C ASN A 143 7.48 -1.46 -5.28
N ASP A 144 8.73 -1.87 -5.14
CA ASP A 144 9.92 -1.07 -5.43
C ASP A 144 10.48 -1.32 -6.83
N LEU A 145 10.03 -2.36 -7.54
CA LEU A 145 10.62 -2.83 -8.80
C LEU A 145 10.85 -1.70 -9.81
N HIS A 146 9.81 -0.93 -10.13
CA HIS A 146 9.92 0.16 -11.09
C HIS A 146 10.80 1.32 -10.56
N MET A 147 10.74 1.63 -9.25
CA MET A 147 11.65 2.61 -8.64
C MET A 147 13.11 2.17 -8.79
N MET A 148 13.40 0.90 -8.51
CA MET A 148 14.74 0.30 -8.64
C MET A 148 15.22 0.27 -10.10
N GLN A 149 14.32 0.16 -11.07
CA GLN A 149 14.65 0.22 -12.51
C GLN A 149 15.00 1.61 -13.03
N VAL A 150 14.47 2.67 -12.40
CA VAL A 150 14.61 4.05 -12.94
C VAL A 150 15.67 4.89 -12.25
N VAL A 151 16.01 4.59 -10.99
CA VAL A 151 17.07 5.34 -10.28
C VAL A 151 18.46 4.97 -10.79
N GLY A 152 19.41 5.90 -10.67
CA GLY A 152 20.80 5.66 -11.05
C GLY A 152 21.55 4.75 -10.08
N HIS A 153 21.15 4.74 -8.81
CA HIS A 153 21.79 3.95 -7.75
C HIS A 153 20.77 3.10 -6.97
N PRO A 154 20.31 1.97 -7.52
CA PRO A 154 19.44 1.05 -6.82
C PRO A 154 20.21 0.21 -5.79
N ILE A 155 19.76 0.19 -4.54
CA ILE A 155 20.39 -0.56 -3.43
C ILE A 155 19.34 -1.50 -2.81
N ALA A 156 19.70 -2.76 -2.53
CA ALA A 156 18.77 -3.73 -1.97
C ALA A 156 19.39 -4.44 -0.76
N PRO A 157 18.66 -4.67 0.35
CA PRO A 157 19.20 -5.48 1.44
C PRO A 157 19.32 -6.95 1.03
N GLU A 158 20.19 -7.72 1.71
CA GLU A 158 20.42 -9.15 1.43
C GLU A 158 19.14 -10.02 1.40
N ASN A 159 18.12 -9.64 2.18
CA ASN A 159 16.84 -10.35 2.27
C ASN A 159 15.79 -9.89 1.24
N ALA A 160 16.17 -9.02 0.30
CA ALA A 160 15.28 -8.58 -0.78
C ALA A 160 14.88 -9.75 -1.69
N ARG A 161 13.76 -9.56 -2.39
CA ARG A 161 13.31 -10.52 -3.40
C ARG A 161 14.35 -10.69 -4.53
N PRO A 162 14.50 -11.88 -5.12
CA PRO A 162 15.44 -12.12 -6.20
C PRO A 162 15.35 -11.10 -7.35
N GLU A 163 14.13 -10.74 -7.74
CA GLU A 163 13.85 -9.77 -8.81
C GLU A 163 14.39 -8.37 -8.49
N ILE A 164 14.52 -8.03 -7.20
CA ILE A 164 15.07 -6.75 -6.72
C ILE A 164 16.59 -6.82 -6.59
N LEU A 165 17.12 -7.95 -6.08
CA LEU A 165 18.56 -8.19 -6.01
C LEU A 165 19.22 -8.17 -7.40
N GLU A 166 18.53 -8.66 -8.44
CA GLU A 166 19.02 -8.61 -9.83
C GLU A 166 19.19 -7.18 -10.37
N LEU A 167 18.47 -6.21 -9.82
CA LEU A 167 18.54 -4.80 -10.23
C LEU A 167 19.55 -4.00 -9.40
N ALA A 168 19.93 -4.47 -8.22
CA ALA A 168 20.71 -3.71 -7.26
C ALA A 168 22.16 -3.51 -7.72
N GLU A 169 22.64 -2.26 -7.64
CA GLU A 169 24.06 -1.92 -7.79
C GLU A 169 24.86 -2.39 -6.57
N THR A 170 24.25 -2.37 -5.39
CA THR A 170 24.87 -2.79 -4.12
C THR A 170 23.86 -3.54 -3.26
N VAL A 171 24.36 -4.56 -2.54
CA VAL A 171 23.63 -5.34 -1.54
C VAL A 171 24.19 -5.05 -0.14
#